data_AF-A0A354F6T0-F1
#
_entry.id   AF-A0A354F6T0-F1
#
_cell.length_a   1.000
_cell.length_b   1.000
_cell.length_c   1.000
_cell.angle_alpha   90.00
_cell.angle_beta   90.00
_cell.angle_gamma   90.00
#
_symmetry.space_group_name_H-M   'P 1'
#
loop_
_entity.id
_entity.type
_entity.pdbx_description
1 polymer ?
#
loop_
_entity_poly.entity_id
_entity_poly.type
_entity_poly.pdbx_seq_one_letter_code
_entity_poly.pdbx_strand_id
1 'polypeptide(L)' 'MMFVRKKRFKRGDKYSTYYYLEKQEKVGGKFQTKTVRYLGTAEKVLETYEELEKLKRKIV' A
#
# COMPACT_ATOMS: atom_id res chain seq x y z
N MET A 1 -9.69 2.44 12.16
CA MET A 1 -8.39 3.10 11.93
C MET A 1 -7.75 2.50 10.70
N MET A 2 -6.99 3.27 9.92
CA MET A 2 -6.32 2.77 8.70
C MET A 2 -4.80 2.81 8.89
N PHE A 3 -4.10 1.79 8.41
CA PHE A 3 -2.66 1.63 8.57
C PHE A 3 -2.02 1.22 7.25
N VAL A 4 -0.81 1.71 7.00
CA VAL A 4 0.07 1.16 5.97
C VAL A 4 0.90 0.05 6.62
N ARG A 5 0.86 -1.14 6.03
CA ARG A 5 1.69 -2.28 6.41
C ARG A 5 2.56 -2.71 5.25
N LYS A 6 3.57 -3.52 5.57
CA LYS A 6 4.46 -4.15 4.59
C LYS A 6 4.59 -5.64 4.88
N LYS A 7 4.66 -6.44 3.82
CA LYS A 7 4.89 -7.88 3.89
C LYS A 7 5.90 -8.28 2.82
N ARG A 8 6.84 -9.13 3.20
CA ARG A 8 7.85 -9.67 2.29
C ARG A 8 7.27 -10.91 1.62
N PHE A 9 7.34 -10.96 0.29
CA PHE A 9 6.91 -12.08 -0.52
C PHE A 9 8.11 -12.67 -1.24
N LYS A 10 8.19 -14.00 -1.27
CA LYS A 10 9.20 -14.73 -2.05
C LYS A 10 8.58 -15.13 -3.39
N ARG A 11 9.24 -14.81 -4.50
CA ARG A 11 8.85 -15.23 -5.85
C ARG A 11 10.09 -15.81 -6.54
N GLY A 12 10.17 -17.14 -6.58
CA GLY A 12 11.42 -17.84 -6.95
C GLY A 12 12.53 -17.54 -5.93
N ASP A 13 13.71 -17.18 -6.42
CA ASP A 13 14.87 -16.82 -5.58
C ASP A 13 14.90 -15.36 -5.14
N LYS A 14 13.94 -14.55 -5.61
CA LYS A 14 13.87 -13.13 -5.28
C LYS A 14 12.86 -12.87 -4.16
N TYR A 15 13.21 -11.91 -3.31
CA TYR A 15 12.30 -11.38 -2.29
C TYR A 15 11.89 -9.97 -2.65
N SER A 16 10.58 -9.73 -2.66
CA SER A 16 10.00 -8.41 -2.88
C SER A 16 9.20 -7.98 -1.66
N THR A 17 9.34 -6.72 -1.27
CA THR A 17 8.53 -6.14 -0.18
C THR A 17 7.32 -5.43 -0.80
N TYR A 18 6.13 -5.86 -0.41
CA TYR A 18 4.87 -5.26 -0.83
C TYR A 18 4.24 -4.47 0.31
N TYR A 19 3.70 -3.32 -0.03
CA TYR A 19 2.98 -2.42 0.85
C TYR A 19 1.48 -2.56 0.60
N TYR A 20 0.69 -2.42 1.66
CA TYR A 20 -0.75 -2.56 1.60
C TYR A 20 -1.43 -1.77 2.73
N LEU A 21 -2.69 -1.41 2.50
CA LEU A 21 -3.54 -0.73 3.46
C LEU A 21 -4.38 -1.74 4.21
N GLU A 22 -4.37 -1.64 5.53
CA GLU A 22 -5.27 -2.36 6.41
C GLU A 22 -6.22 -1.39 7.10
N LYS A 23 -7.49 -1.78 7.21
CA LYS A 23 -8.49 -1.10 8.02
C LYS A 23 -8.84 -1.97 9.21
N GLN A 24 -8.75 -1.38 10.38
CA GLN A 24 -9.24 -1.97 11.61
C GLN A 24 -10.63 -1.44 11.91
N GLU A 25 -11.59 -2.34 12.10
CA GLU A 25 -13.00 -2.07 12.38
C GLU A 25 -13.44 -2.84 13.61
N LYS A 26 -14.36 -2.28 14.40
CA LYS A 26 -14.93 -2.96 15.58
C LYS A 26 -16.20 -3.68 15.14
N VAL A 27 -16.20 -5.01 15.20
CA VAL A 27 -17.33 -5.86 14.81
C VAL A 27 -17.65 -6.77 15.99
N GLY A 28 -18.88 -6.67 16.52
CA GLY A 28 -19.33 -7.49 17.65
C GLY A 28 -18.47 -7.30 18.91
N GLY A 29 -18.04 -6.08 19.20
CA GLY A 29 -17.21 -5.78 20.37
C GLY A 29 -15.70 -6.03 20.20
N LYS A 30 -15.29 -6.77 19.17
CA LYS A 30 -13.87 -7.10 18.90
C LYS A 30 -13.32 -6.27 17.74
N PHE A 31 -12.02 -5.97 17.77
CA PHE A 31 -11.35 -5.34 16.64
C PHE A 31 -10.95 -6.40 15.61
N GLN A 32 -11.40 -6.22 14.38
CA GLN A 32 -11.00 -7.02 13.22
C GLN A 32 -10.19 -6.16 12.27
N THR A 33 -9.11 -6.71 11.74
CA THR A 33 -8.25 -6.04 10.74
C THR A 33 -8.48 -6.68 9.39
N LYS A 34 -8.74 -5.88 8.37
CA LYS A 34 -8.93 -6.32 6.99
C LYS A 34 -8.00 -5.57 6.06
N THR A 35 -7.34 -6.29 5.16
CA THR A 35 -6.61 -5.67 4.05
C THR A 35 -7.61 -5.05 3.08
N VAL A 36 -7.46 -3.75 2.85
CA VAL A 36 -8.34 -2.97 1.96
C VAL A 36 -7.77 -2.92 0.55
N ARG A 37 -6.46 -2.70 0.41
CA ARG A 37 -5.82 -2.50 -0.89
C ARG A 37 -4.34 -2.80 -0.85
N TYR A 38 -3.82 -3.46 -1.90
CA TYR A 38 -2.38 -3.58 -2.13
C TYR A 38 -1.88 -2.34 -2.88
N LEU A 39 -0.80 -1.73 -2.37
CA LEU A 39 -0.14 -0.57 -2.97
C LEU A 39 0.98 -0.99 -3.94
N GLY A 40 1.49 -2.21 -3.81
CA GLY A 40 2.58 -2.72 -4.65
C GLY A 40 3.94 -2.62 -3.95
N THR A 41 5.02 -2.62 -4.74
CA THR A 41 6.40 -2.45 -4.26
C THR A 41 6.73 -0.97 -4.04
N ALA A 42 7.83 -0.69 -3.36
CA ALA A 42 8.32 0.68 -3.17
C ALA A 42 8.54 1.41 -4.51
N GLU A 43 9.11 0.71 -5.50
CA GLU A 43 9.34 1.22 -6.85
C GLU A 43 8.03 1.67 -7.51
N LYS A 44 6.97 0.85 -7.46
CA LYS A 44 5.68 1.19 -8.06
C LYS A 44 5.01 2.38 -7.36
N VAL A 45 5.14 2.46 -6.04
CA VAL A 45 4.61 3.59 -5.26
C VAL A 45 5.33 4.88 -5.63
N LEU A 46 6.65 4.84 -5.79
CA LEU A 46 7.44 6.01 -6.19
C LEU A 46 7.11 6.46 -7.62
N GLU A 47 7.04 5.53 -8.57
CA GLU A 47 6.64 5.81 -9.95
C GLU A 47 5.28 6.53 -10.01
N THR A 48 4.29 6.01 -9.28
CA THR A 48 2.95 6.62 -9.19
C THR A 48 3.00 8.04 -8.60
N TYR A 49 3.83 8.26 -7.57
CA TYR A 49 4.00 9.57 -6.96
C TYR A 49 4.65 10.57 -7.94
N GLU A 50 5.68 10.15 -8.67
CA GLU A 50 6.35 10.99 -9.66
C GLU A 50 5.41 11.37 -10.82
N GLU A 51 4.58 10.44 -11.29
CA GLU A 51 3.55 10.74 -12.29
C GLU A 51 2.56 11.80 -11.80
N LEU A 52 2.10 11.68 -10.54
CA LEU A 52 1.22 12.65 -9.92
C LEU A 52 1.87 14.04 -9.86
N GLU A 53 3.14 14.11 -9.45
CA GLU A 53 3.89 15.38 -9.39
C GLU A 53 4.08 16.00 -10.78
N LYS A 54 4.34 15.20 -11.82
CA LYS A 54 4.39 15.68 -13.21
C LYS A 54 3.05 16.24 -13.67
N LEU A 55 1.93 15.62 -13.29
CA LEU A 55 0.59 16.10 -13.63
C LEU A 55 0.27 17.42 -12.92
N LYS A 56 0.59 17.56 -11.64
CA LYS A 56 0.38 18.82 -10.90
C LYS A 56 1.11 19.98 -11.56
N ARG A 57 2.35 19.78 -12.01
CA ARG A 57 3.17 20.80 -12.70
C ARG A 57 2.63 21.21 -14.07
N LYS A 58 1.74 20.44 -14.69
CA LYS A 58 1.10 20.80 -15.97
C LYS A 58 -0.19 21.60 -15.80
N ILE A 59 -0.79 21.52 -14.60
CA ILE A 59 -2.07 22.16 -14.27
C ILE A 59 -1.83 23.57 -13.70
N VAL A 60 -0.65 23.80 -13.11
CA VAL A 60 -0.14 25.11 -12.69
C VAL A 60 0.66 25.73 -13.84
#